data_AF-A0A497RFT7-F1
#
_entry.id   AF-A0A497RFT7-F1
#
_cell.length_a   1.000
_cell.length_b   1.000
_cell.length_c   1.000
_cell.angle_alpha   90.00
_cell.angle_beta   90.00
_cell.angle_gamma   90.00
#
_symmetry.space_group_name_H-M   'P 1'
#
loop_
_entity.id
_entity.type
_entity.pdbx_description
1 polymer ?
#
loop_
_entity_poly.entity_id
_entity_poly.type
_entity_poly.pdbx_seq_one_letter_code
_entity_poly.pdbx_strand_id
1 'polypeptide(L)'
;MSVSDLLQKKILSKIKQKEPGAILGGMRTIFTRTQTYFSIINFLLILVTAYYTTIRHVFPWLPFFVFFVFLVILLMGLMVFEYTVMFPSDITFQWHQIWRPERNPMYGEIKHIQEELDEIKERLKRIEEKLGVE
;
A
#
# COMPACT_ATOMS: atom_id res chain seq x y z
N MET A 1 36.15 -13.14 4.97
CA MET A 1 35.35 -11.92 5.19
C MET A 1 35.96 -10.82 4.32
N SER A 2 35.27 -10.41 3.26
CA SER A 2 35.86 -9.56 2.22
C SER A 2 35.99 -8.11 2.70
N VAL A 3 37.04 -7.40 2.26
CA VAL A 3 37.23 -5.97 2.51
C VAL A 3 36.04 -5.14 2.00
N SER A 4 35.34 -5.65 0.97
CA SER A 4 34.08 -5.07 0.48
C SER A 4 32.97 -5.09 1.53
N ASP A 5 32.85 -6.16 2.33
CA ASP A 5 31.78 -6.30 3.34
C ASP A 5 31.98 -5.31 4.49
N LEU A 6 33.24 -5.07 4.88
CA LEU A 6 33.59 -4.14 5.94
C LEU A 6 33.34 -2.68 5.52
N LEU A 7 33.64 -2.33 4.27
CA LEU A 7 33.35 -1.01 3.71
C LEU A 7 31.84 -0.79 3.58
N GLN A 8 31.10 -1.80 3.08
CA GLN A 8 29.66 -1.73 2.95
C GLN A 8 28.96 -1.56 4.32
N LYS A 9 29.40 -2.30 5.34
CA LYS A 9 28.87 -2.19 6.71
C LYS A 9 29.16 -0.83 7.35
N LYS A 10 30.34 -0.24 7.08
CA LYS A 10 30.74 1.08 7.59
C LYS A 10 30.04 2.24 6.88
N ILE A 11 29.72 2.09 5.60
CA ILE A 11 28.93 3.07 4.84
C ILE A 11 27.45 2.99 5.26
N LEU A 12 26.89 1.78 5.36
CA LEU A 12 25.51 1.57 5.81
C LEU A 12 25.27 2.06 7.25
N SER A 13 26.26 1.93 8.15
CA SER A 13 26.12 2.44 9.53
C SER A 13 26.10 3.96 9.63
N LYS A 14 26.70 4.67 8.66
CA LYS A 14 26.66 6.14 8.57
C LYS A 14 25.32 6.66 8.03
N ILE A 15 24.61 5.87 7.22
CA ILE A 15 23.26 6.19 6.75
C ILE A 15 22.26 5.69 7.81
N LYS A 16 22.34 6.25 9.02
CA LYS A 16 21.37 5.94 10.06
C LYS A 16 20.03 6.55 9.64
N GLN A 17 19.07 5.69 9.31
CA GLN A 17 17.69 6.10 9.01
C GLN A 17 17.20 6.97 10.17
N LYS A 18 17.03 8.27 9.92
CA LYS A 18 16.33 9.13 10.87
C LYS A 18 14.88 8.65 10.88
N GLU A 19 14.28 8.56 12.05
CA GLU A 19 12.84 8.33 12.20
C GLU A 19 12.18 9.70 12.26
N PRO A 20 11.85 10.33 11.11
CA PRO A 20 10.94 11.42 11.16
C PRO A 20 9.63 10.83 11.68
N GLY A 21 9.13 11.36 12.79
CA GLY A 21 7.90 10.86 13.40
C GLY A 21 6.71 10.81 12.43
N ALA A 22 5.57 10.33 12.91
CA ALA A 22 4.38 10.01 12.10
C ALA A 22 3.88 11.12 11.14
N ILE A 23 4.29 12.38 11.36
CA ILE A 23 3.89 13.55 10.57
C ILE A 23 4.38 13.46 9.11
N LEU A 24 5.66 13.16 8.88
CA LEU A 24 6.20 13.11 7.51
C LEU A 24 5.65 11.92 6.73
N GLY A 25 5.44 10.78 7.40
CA GLY A 25 4.77 9.62 6.82
C GLY A 25 3.30 9.90 6.47
N GLY A 26 2.58 10.58 7.37
CA GLY A 26 1.20 11.01 7.14
C GLY A 26 1.07 11.96 5.95
N MET A 27 1.92 12.99 5.86
CA MET A 27 1.93 13.92 4.73
C MET A 27 2.22 13.22 3.40
N ARG A 28 3.21 12.33 3.36
CA ARG A 28 3.50 11.54 2.15
C ARG A 28 2.28 10.71 1.74
N THR A 29 1.62 10.07 2.70
CA THR A 29 0.43 9.24 2.44
C THR A 29 -0.71 10.06 1.85
N ILE A 30 -0.98 11.25 2.41
CA ILE A 30 -1.99 12.16 1.86
C ILE A 30 -1.60 12.58 0.45
N PHE A 31 -0.35 12.99 0.23
CA PHE A 31 0.11 13.44 -1.09
C PHE A 31 -0.03 12.34 -2.15
N THR A 32 0.39 11.11 -1.83
CA THR A 32 0.25 9.96 -2.73
C THR A 32 -1.21 9.66 -3.05
N ARG A 33 -2.12 9.73 -2.07
CA ARG A 33 -3.55 9.55 -2.31
C ARG A 33 -4.14 10.66 -3.17
N THR A 34 -3.78 11.92 -2.92
CA THR A 34 -4.24 13.07 -3.72
C THR A 34 -3.75 13.02 -5.16
N GLN A 35 -2.56 12.47 -5.39
CA GLN A 35 -1.97 12.39 -6.73
C GLN A 35 -2.84 11.59 -7.72
N THR A 36 -3.51 10.53 -7.27
CA THR A 36 -4.46 9.77 -8.09
C THR A 36 -5.61 10.67 -8.59
N TYR A 37 -6.21 11.47 -7.70
CA TYR A 37 -7.27 12.42 -8.06
C TYR A 37 -6.78 13.50 -9.02
N PHE A 38 -5.58 14.04 -8.79
CA PHE A 38 -4.97 15.00 -9.73
C PHE A 38 -4.78 14.38 -11.11
N SER A 39 -4.32 13.14 -11.21
CA SER A 39 -4.17 12.44 -12.49
C SER A 39 -5.51 12.27 -13.21
N ILE A 40 -6.59 11.92 -12.51
CA ILE A 40 -7.93 11.78 -13.10
C ILE A 40 -8.44 13.13 -13.63
N ILE A 41 -8.32 14.20 -12.83
CA ILE A 41 -8.75 15.55 -13.24
C ILE A 41 -7.96 16.01 -14.47
N ASN A 42 -6.63 15.84 -14.46
CA ASN A 42 -5.78 16.20 -15.59
C ASN A 42 -6.14 15.41 -16.85
N PHE A 43 -6.45 14.11 -16.71
CA PHE A 43 -6.92 13.29 -17.82
C PHE A 43 -8.24 13.82 -18.41
N LEU A 44 -9.21 14.19 -17.57
CA LEU A 44 -10.45 14.81 -18.04
C LEU A 44 -10.21 16.15 -18.76
N LEU A 45 -9.29 16.97 -18.26
CA LEU A 45 -8.92 18.23 -18.90
C LEU A 45 -8.35 18.02 -20.31
N ILE A 46 -7.50 16.99 -20.47
CA ILE A 46 -6.98 16.59 -21.78
C ILE A 46 -8.11 16.15 -22.70
N LEU A 47 -9.08 15.37 -22.20
CA LEU A 47 -10.24 14.95 -23.01
C LEU A 47 -11.12 16.11 -23.44
N VAL A 48 -11.36 17.09 -22.56
CA VAL A 48 -12.08 18.33 -22.92
C VAL A 48 -11.32 19.10 -24.00
N THR A 49 -10.00 19.21 -23.86
CA THR A 49 -9.16 19.88 -24.87
C THR A 49 -9.23 19.15 -26.21
N ALA A 50 -9.08 17.82 -26.18
CA ALA A 50 -9.20 16.95 -27.35
C ALA A 50 -10.58 17.05 -28.02
N TYR A 51 -11.62 17.31 -27.24
CA TYR A 51 -12.95 17.52 -27.79
C TYR A 51 -13.01 18.74 -28.71
N TYR A 52 -12.51 19.88 -28.24
CA TYR A 52 -12.51 21.11 -29.02
C TYR A 52 -11.55 21.07 -30.20
N THR A 53 -10.39 20.44 -30.05
CA THR A 53 -9.36 20.41 -31.10
C THR A 53 -9.65 19.37 -32.17
N THR A 54 -10.07 18.16 -31.79
CA THR A 54 -10.13 17.01 -32.72
C THR A 54 -11.52 16.41 -32.82
N ILE A 55 -12.15 16.05 -31.70
CA ILE A 55 -13.40 15.25 -31.72
C ILE A 55 -14.53 16.03 -32.39
N ARG A 56 -14.66 17.33 -32.12
CA ARG A 56 -15.69 18.17 -32.76
C ARG A 56 -15.55 18.24 -34.29
N HIS A 57 -14.32 18.15 -34.81
CA HIS A 57 -14.07 18.18 -36.25
C HIS A 57 -14.37 16.83 -36.91
N VAL A 58 -14.11 15.72 -36.22
CA VAL A 58 -14.37 14.36 -36.73
C VAL A 58 -15.85 13.97 -36.56
N PHE A 59 -16.46 14.38 -35.46
CA PHE A 59 -17.84 14.07 -35.08
C PHE A 59 -18.66 15.35 -34.86
N PRO A 60 -18.97 16.11 -35.93
CA PRO A 60 -19.64 17.41 -35.81
C PRO A 60 -21.08 17.31 -35.28
N TRP A 61 -21.70 16.14 -35.35
CA TRP A 61 -23.03 15.89 -34.80
C TRP A 61 -23.04 15.67 -33.28
N LEU A 62 -21.87 15.48 -32.64
CA LEU A 62 -21.79 15.27 -31.21
C LEU A 62 -21.77 16.64 -30.51
N PRO A 63 -22.82 17.04 -29.79
CA PRO A 63 -22.82 18.30 -29.06
C PRO A 63 -21.97 18.17 -27.78
N PHE A 64 -21.42 19.30 -27.32
CA PHE A 64 -20.54 19.33 -26.15
C PHE A 64 -21.23 18.80 -24.90
N PHE A 65 -22.54 19.06 -24.76
CA PHE A 65 -23.32 18.58 -23.63
C PHE A 65 -23.32 17.05 -23.52
N VAL A 66 -23.51 16.33 -24.63
CA VAL A 66 -23.51 14.86 -24.63
C VAL A 66 -22.11 14.32 -24.30
N PHE A 67 -21.08 14.93 -24.87
CA PHE A 67 -19.69 14.60 -24.53
C PHE A 67 -19.38 14.85 -23.05
N PHE A 68 -19.85 15.96 -22.48
CA PHE A 68 -19.65 16.29 -21.09
C PHE A 68 -20.37 15.32 -20.15
N VAL A 69 -21.62 14.95 -20.46
CA VAL A 69 -22.34 13.91 -19.71
C VAL A 69 -21.58 12.59 -19.73
N PHE A 70 -21.02 12.20 -20.88
CA PHE A 70 -20.17 11.02 -20.99
C PHE A 70 -18.93 11.13 -20.09
N LEU A 71 -18.26 12.28 -20.04
CA LEU A 71 -17.12 12.50 -19.14
C LEU A 71 -17.51 12.38 -17.65
N VAL A 72 -18.69 12.87 -17.27
CA VAL A 72 -19.20 12.75 -15.90
C VAL A 72 -19.47 11.28 -15.56
N ILE A 73 -20.07 10.52 -16.47
CA ILE A 73 -20.29 9.07 -16.29
C ILE A 73 -18.95 8.33 -16.19
N LEU A 74 -17.99 8.67 -17.05
CA LEU A 74 -16.65 8.10 -17.02
C LEU A 74 -15.95 8.38 -15.69
N LEU A 75 -16.03 9.63 -15.19
CA LEU A 75 -15.49 10.01 -13.89
C LEU A 75 -16.12 9.22 -12.75
N MET A 76 -17.45 9.09 -12.74
CA MET A 76 -18.15 8.27 -11.73
C MET A 76 -17.72 6.81 -11.80
N GLY A 77 -17.58 6.25 -13.00
CA GLY A 77 -17.08 4.89 -13.20
C GLY A 77 -15.66 4.70 -12.67
N LEU A 78 -14.77 5.66 -12.92
CA LEU A 78 -13.40 5.64 -12.40
C LEU A 78 -13.37 5.74 -10.87
N MET A 79 -14.18 6.61 -10.27
CA MET A 79 -14.29 6.75 -8.81
C MET A 79 -14.78 5.45 -8.16
N VAL A 80 -15.81 4.82 -8.75
CA VAL A 80 -16.33 3.53 -8.27
C VAL A 80 -15.27 2.44 -8.41
N PHE A 81 -14.56 2.37 -9.54
CA PHE A 81 -13.49 1.40 -9.74
C PHE A 81 -12.32 1.61 -8.76
N GLU A 82 -11.93 2.86 -8.50
CA GLU A 82 -10.90 3.19 -7.53
C GLU A 82 -11.30 2.70 -6.13
N TYR A 83 -12.52 3.00 -5.70
CA TYR A 83 -13.02 2.61 -4.39
C TYR A 83 -13.18 1.09 -4.24
N THR A 84 -13.74 0.42 -5.24
CA THR A 84 -14.11 -1.01 -5.16
C THR A 84 -12.96 -1.96 -5.48
N VAL A 85 -11.99 -1.55 -6.30
CA VAL A 85 -10.93 -2.43 -6.79
C VAL A 85 -9.55 -1.95 -6.37
N MET A 86 -9.20 -0.69 -6.64
CA MET A 86 -7.84 -0.19 -6.35
C MET A 86 -7.59 -0.11 -4.85
N PHE A 87 -8.51 0.50 -4.09
CA PHE A 87 -8.35 0.68 -2.65
C PHE A 87 -8.14 -0.65 -1.89
N PRO A 88 -8.98 -1.69 -2.04
CA PRO A 88 -8.73 -2.97 -1.36
C PRO A 88 -7.45 -3.66 -1.83
N SER A 89 -7.07 -3.51 -3.11
CA SER A 89 -5.83 -4.06 -3.64
C SER A 89 -4.60 -3.42 -3.00
N ASP A 90 -4.58 -2.08 -2.88
CA ASP A 90 -3.49 -1.34 -2.25
C ASP A 90 -3.33 -1.70 -0.78
N ILE A 91 -4.45 -1.87 -0.06
CA ILE A 91 -4.44 -2.29 1.33
C ILE A 91 -3.90 -3.71 1.45
N THR A 92 -4.38 -4.64 0.62
CA THR A 92 -3.93 -6.03 0.61
C THR A 92 -2.43 -6.14 0.30
N PHE A 93 -1.94 -5.35 -0.66
CA PHE A 93 -0.53 -5.31 -1.02
C PHE A 93 0.36 -4.75 0.10
N GLN A 94 -0.07 -3.67 0.77
CA GLN A 94 0.63 -3.12 1.93
C GLN A 94 0.68 -4.14 3.07
N TRP A 95 -0.43 -4.79 3.38
CA TRP A 95 -0.47 -5.86 4.38
C TRP A 95 0.46 -7.02 4.03
N HIS A 96 0.45 -7.49 2.78
CA HIS A 96 1.37 -8.53 2.34
C HIS A 96 2.83 -8.12 2.51
N GLN A 97 3.18 -6.87 2.23
CA GLN A 97 4.54 -6.37 2.44
C GLN A 97 4.92 -6.26 3.93
N ILE A 98 3.97 -5.85 4.77
CA ILE A 98 4.17 -5.79 6.22
C ILE A 98 4.35 -7.19 6.79
N TRP A 99 3.64 -8.20 6.32
CA TRP A 99 3.71 -9.55 6.87
C TRP A 99 4.76 -10.45 6.20
N ARG A 100 5.62 -9.93 5.32
CA ARG A 100 6.71 -10.74 4.75
C ARG A 100 7.73 -11.13 5.83
N PRO A 101 7.99 -12.44 6.03
CA PRO A 101 8.89 -12.94 7.08
C PRO A 101 10.31 -12.36 7.00
N GLU A 102 10.81 -12.07 5.80
CA GLU A 102 12.17 -11.59 5.55
C GLU A 102 12.38 -10.11 5.94
N ARG A 103 11.30 -9.32 6.07
CA ARG A 103 11.39 -7.86 6.29
C ARG A 103 10.78 -7.38 7.59
N ASN A 104 9.91 -8.18 8.21
CA ASN A 104 9.21 -7.76 9.42
C ASN A 104 9.80 -8.41 10.68
N PRO A 105 10.56 -7.66 11.50
CA PRO A 105 11.10 -8.19 12.76
C PRO A 105 9.99 -8.64 13.71
N MET A 106 8.81 -8.01 13.67
CA MET A 106 7.67 -8.38 14.50
C MET A 106 7.15 -9.79 14.18
N TYR A 107 7.24 -10.24 12.92
CA TYR A 107 6.80 -11.59 12.58
C TYR A 107 7.68 -12.66 13.25
N GLY A 108 8.99 -12.43 13.29
CA GLY A 108 9.93 -13.30 13.99
C GLY A 108 9.70 -13.31 15.49
N GLU A 109 9.46 -12.14 16.09
CA GLU A 109 9.14 -12.01 17.51
C GLU A 109 7.82 -12.72 17.87
N ILE A 110 6.77 -12.56 17.07
CA ILE A 110 5.48 -13.24 17.27
C ILE A 110 5.65 -14.76 17.17
N LYS A 111 6.45 -15.25 16.22
CA LYS A 111 6.73 -16.68 16.08
C LYS A 111 7.48 -17.22 17.29
N HIS A 112 8.47 -16.48 17.79
CA HIS A 112 9.22 -16.85 19.00
C HIS A 112 8.31 -16.91 20.23
N ILE A 113 7.41 -15.92 20.39
CA ILE A 113 6.42 -15.91 21.48
C ILE A 113 5.48 -17.11 21.38
N GLN A 114 5.06 -17.50 20.18
CA GLN A 114 4.23 -18.70 19.98
C GLN A 114 4.97 -19.98 20.37
N GLU A 115 6.24 -20.11 19.97
CA GLU A 115 7.08 -21.25 20.33
C GLU A 115 7.28 -21.35 21.85
N GLU A 116 7.55 -20.23 22.53
CA GLU A 116 7.66 -20.18 24.00
C GLU A 116 6.33 -20.56 24.69
N LEU A 117 5.19 -20.09 24.17
CA LEU A 117 3.87 -20.42 24.72
C LEU A 117 3.55 -21.90 24.59
N ASP A 118 3.90 -22.53 23.46
CA ASP A 118 3.70 -23.95 23.25
C ASP A 118 4.62 -24.78 24.16
N GLU A 119 5.87 -24.35 24.37
CA GLU A 119 6.78 -25.00 25.31
C GLU A 119 6.25 -24.91 26.76
N ILE A 120 5.72 -23.75 27.16
CA ILE A 120 5.10 -23.55 28.47
C ILE A 120 3.90 -24.47 28.66
N LYS A 121 3.00 -24.57 27.66
CA LYS A 121 1.86 -25.50 27.71
C LYS A 121 2.31 -26.94 27.85
N GLU A 122 3.34 -27.35 27.12
CA GLU A 122 3.85 -28.72 27.17
C GLU A 122 4.50 -29.03 28.52
N ARG A 123 5.18 -28.06 29.13
CA ARG A 123 5.70 -28.17 30.50
C ARG A 123 4.57 -28.25 31.54
N LEU A 124 3.52 -27.45 31.40
CA LEU A 124 2.32 -27.49 32.24
C LEU A 124 1.63 -28.85 32.17
N LYS A 125 1.42 -29.38 30.96
CA LYS A 125 0.84 -30.70 30.75
C LYS A 125 1.67 -31.81 31.41
N ARG A 126 3.00 -31.76 31.26
CA ARG A 126 3.91 -32.72 31.95
C ARG A 126 3.86 -32.60 33.47
N ILE A 127 3.52 -31.43 34.02
CA ILE A 127 3.38 -31.21 35.46
C ILE A 127 2.00 -31.72 35.94
N GLU A 128 0.92 -31.47 35.21
CA GLU A 128 -0.42 -32.02 35.48
C GLU A 128 -0.40 -33.56 35.46
N GLU A 129 0.22 -34.17 34.45
CA GLU A 129 0.40 -35.62 34.34
C GLU A 129 1.21 -36.20 35.52
N LYS A 130 2.18 -35.46 36.07
CA LYS A 130 2.96 -35.87 37.24
C LYS A 130 2.24 -35.70 38.57
N LEU A 131 1.31 -34.75 38.66
CA LEU A 131 0.52 -34.49 39.87
C LEU A 131 -0.75 -35.37 39.94
N GLY A 132 -1.05 -36.14 38.90
CA GLY A 132 -2.21 -37.03 38.86
C GLY A 132 -3.55 -36.29 38.89
N VAL A 133 -3.54 -35.04 38.42
CA VAL A 133 -4.74 -34.21 38.27
C VAL A 133 -5.20 -34.36 36.82
N GLU A 134 -5.99 -35.39 36.54
CA GLU A 134 -6.92 -35.41 35.40
C GLU A 134 -8.30 -34.95 35.86
#